data_AF-U1S1U4-F1
#
_entry.id   AF-U1S1U4-F1
#
_cell.length_a   1.000
_cell.length_b   1.000
_cell.length_c   1.000
_cell.angle_alpha   90.00
_cell.angle_beta   90.00
_cell.angle_gamma   90.00
#
_symmetry.space_group_name_H-M   'P 1'
#
loop_
_entity.id
_entity.type
_entity.pdbx_description
1 polymer ?
#
loop_
_entity_poly.entity_id
_entity_poly.type
_entity_poly.pdbx_seq_one_letter_code
_entity_poly.pdbx_strand_id
1 'polypeptide(L)'
;MSSGHTKSCSHASITKPKQCKCICGGALHGGPNSERARALVWKQDKNRKNPLTSLEYSKRHKKVTRRKVKDVINNNGTKQQFGVKCTDFAVTYAIDELINNKPKTDQNAIKDAIGEIIETFFEDCIVKEVTRSNKKLSKNEINTLERIIREEHILCVICAKFLERLSEISNAASEMVAKIYDEIYEAVIALLGFSKNNITDIIKCIIRAAVKKTCQKIFDYLITAATSGSPINKKAIQILGFMSCPDVSQHQDVEEHCVKPLVNYIVPDDLNEWISNGFPKATVP
;
A
#
# COMPACT_ATOMS: atom_id res chain seq x y z
N MET A 1 12.36 -10.21 -23.64
CA MET A 1 11.72 -8.91 -23.35
C MET A 1 11.33 -8.85 -21.88
N SER A 2 12.04 -8.02 -21.13
CA SER A 2 11.93 -7.85 -19.68
C SER A 2 10.74 -6.96 -19.30
N SER A 3 9.56 -7.55 -19.10
CA SER A 3 8.37 -6.86 -18.52
C SER A 3 8.36 -6.91 -16.97
N GLY A 4 9.55 -6.88 -16.37
CA GLY A 4 9.74 -6.72 -14.94
C GLY A 4 9.65 -5.24 -14.59
N HIS A 5 8.43 -4.76 -14.42
CA HIS A 5 8.12 -3.37 -14.13
C HIS A 5 8.76 -2.96 -12.80
N THR A 6 9.69 -2.01 -12.81
CA THR A 6 10.07 -1.24 -11.61
C THR A 6 9.70 0.23 -11.77
N LYS A 7 9.16 0.65 -12.93
CA LYS A 7 8.90 2.06 -13.24
C LYS A 7 7.51 2.42 -13.78
N SER A 8 6.66 1.51 -14.27
CA SER A 8 5.46 1.95 -15.05
C SER A 8 4.12 2.04 -14.31
N CYS A 9 3.84 1.27 -13.25
CA CYS A 9 2.53 1.34 -12.58
C CYS A 9 2.35 2.60 -11.73
N SER A 10 3.41 3.08 -11.08
CA SER A 10 3.38 4.32 -10.28
C SER A 10 3.39 5.60 -11.13
N HIS A 11 3.83 5.54 -12.40
CA HIS A 11 3.69 6.63 -13.38
C HIS A 11 2.32 6.61 -14.08
N ALA A 12 1.44 5.70 -13.67
CA ALA A 12 0.12 5.54 -14.25
C ALA A 12 -0.92 6.46 -13.58
N SER A 13 -0.47 7.38 -12.71
CA SER A 13 -1.22 8.45 -12.01
C SER A 13 -2.13 9.28 -12.91
N ILE A 14 -1.87 9.29 -14.21
CA ILE A 14 -2.61 10.05 -15.23
C ILE A 14 -3.30 9.16 -16.30
N THR A 15 -3.18 7.85 -16.19
CA THR A 15 -3.78 6.89 -17.14
C THR A 15 -4.90 6.10 -16.48
N LYS A 16 -5.89 5.63 -17.25
CA LYS A 16 -7.03 4.89 -16.69
C LYS A 16 -6.68 3.41 -16.45
N PRO A 17 -7.23 2.73 -15.43
CA PRO A 17 -7.02 1.28 -15.23
C PRO A 17 -7.36 0.42 -16.44
N LYS A 18 -8.39 0.82 -17.23
CA LYS A 18 -8.76 0.15 -18.50
C LYS A 18 -7.66 0.19 -19.57
N GLN A 19 -6.71 1.11 -19.46
CA GLN A 19 -5.56 1.23 -20.36
C GLN A 19 -4.33 0.48 -19.84
N CYS A 20 -4.43 -0.14 -18.65
CA CYS A 20 -3.36 -0.90 -18.02
C CYS A 20 -3.11 -2.20 -18.79
N LYS A 21 -1.94 -2.31 -19.41
CA LYS A 21 -1.48 -3.55 -20.07
C LYS A 21 -0.72 -4.48 -19.11
N CYS A 22 -0.72 -4.18 -17.82
CA CYS A 22 -0.01 -4.97 -16.82
C CYS A 22 -0.78 -6.25 -16.50
N ILE A 23 -0.05 -7.29 -16.10
CA ILE A 23 -0.66 -8.57 -15.72
C ILE A 23 -1.59 -8.48 -14.50
N CYS A 24 -1.49 -7.39 -13.72
CA CYS A 24 -2.42 -7.09 -12.63
C CYS A 24 -3.85 -6.77 -13.15
N GLY A 25 -4.02 -6.57 -14.46
CA GLY A 25 -5.32 -6.29 -15.08
C GLY A 25 -5.97 -5.00 -14.58
N GLY A 26 -5.15 -4.01 -14.19
CA GLY A 26 -5.62 -2.73 -13.65
C GLY A 26 -5.79 -2.69 -12.13
N ALA A 27 -5.86 -3.84 -11.43
CA ALA A 27 -6.22 -3.88 -10.00
C ALA A 27 -5.24 -3.17 -9.06
N LEU A 28 -3.97 -3.04 -9.44
CA LEU A 28 -2.96 -2.31 -8.66
C LEU A 28 -2.43 -1.09 -9.41
N HIS A 29 -3.19 -0.61 -10.39
CA HIS A 29 -2.82 0.52 -11.23
C HIS A 29 -2.66 1.80 -10.39
N GLY A 30 -1.61 2.58 -10.64
CA GLY A 30 -1.27 3.76 -9.83
C GLY A 30 -0.65 3.41 -8.47
N GLY A 31 -0.99 2.26 -7.88
CA GLY A 31 -0.55 1.83 -6.54
C GLY A 31 0.97 1.89 -6.36
N PRO A 32 1.48 2.61 -5.33
CA PRO A 32 2.91 2.66 -5.04
C PRO A 32 3.40 1.28 -4.62
N ASN A 33 4.58 0.89 -5.10
CA ASN A 33 5.20 -0.39 -4.76
C ASN A 33 4.32 -1.64 -5.02
N SER A 34 3.32 -1.52 -5.90
CA SER A 34 2.32 -2.55 -6.23
C SER A 34 2.90 -3.89 -6.69
N GLU A 35 4.10 -3.88 -7.25
CA GLU A 35 4.81 -5.11 -7.66
C GLU A 35 5.01 -6.10 -6.51
N ARG A 36 5.08 -5.62 -5.27
CA ARG A 36 5.24 -6.47 -4.07
C ARG A 36 4.04 -7.39 -3.85
N ALA A 37 2.84 -6.92 -4.18
CA ALA A 37 1.60 -7.69 -4.04
C ALA A 37 1.09 -8.27 -5.36
N ARG A 38 1.90 -8.21 -6.41
CA ARG A 38 1.54 -8.68 -7.76
C ARG A 38 1.09 -10.14 -7.79
N ALA A 39 1.58 -10.98 -6.88
CA ALA A 39 1.16 -12.36 -6.76
C ALA A 39 -0.34 -12.50 -6.41
N LEU A 40 -0.90 -11.60 -5.57
CA LEU A 40 -2.33 -11.61 -5.23
C LEU A 40 -3.22 -11.43 -6.46
N VAL A 41 -2.80 -10.56 -7.38
CA VAL A 41 -3.56 -10.19 -8.58
C VAL A 41 -3.10 -10.93 -9.84
N TRP A 42 -2.23 -11.94 -9.69
CA TRP A 42 -1.61 -12.63 -10.80
C TRP A 42 -2.63 -13.45 -11.59
N LYS A 43 -3.01 -12.95 -12.77
CA LYS A 43 -3.72 -13.74 -13.78
C LYS A 43 -2.68 -14.58 -14.53
N GLN A 44 -2.93 -15.88 -14.67
CA GLN A 44 -2.03 -16.79 -15.38
C GLN A 44 -1.67 -16.22 -16.76
N ASP A 45 -0.37 -16.03 -17.01
CA ASP A 45 0.12 -15.47 -18.27
C ASP A 45 0.00 -16.53 -19.39
N LYS A 46 -1.14 -16.52 -20.08
CA LYS A 46 -1.43 -17.46 -21.17
C LYS A 46 -0.47 -17.32 -22.35
N ASN A 47 0.26 -16.21 -22.46
CA ASN A 47 1.18 -15.93 -23.57
C ASN A 47 2.62 -16.38 -23.26
N ARG A 48 2.89 -16.88 -22.05
CA ARG A 48 4.21 -17.36 -21.66
C ARG A 48 4.37 -18.83 -22.02
N LYS A 49 5.54 -19.22 -22.55
CA LYS A 49 5.88 -20.62 -22.89
C LYS A 49 5.58 -21.60 -21.74
N ASN A 50 5.83 -21.16 -20.50
CA ASN A 50 5.42 -21.85 -19.27
C ASN A 50 4.55 -20.88 -18.43
N PRO A 51 3.22 -20.98 -18.50
CA PRO A 51 2.31 -20.13 -17.74
C PRO A 51 2.45 -20.41 -16.24
N LEU A 52 2.76 -19.40 -15.45
CA LEU A 52 2.83 -19.52 -13.99
C LEU A 52 1.46 -19.26 -13.37
N THR A 53 1.07 -20.11 -12.42
CA THR A 53 0.01 -19.82 -11.46
C THR A 53 0.44 -18.71 -10.49
N SER A 54 -0.54 -18.08 -9.81
CA SER A 54 -0.27 -17.11 -8.74
C SER A 54 0.64 -17.69 -7.66
N LEU A 55 0.42 -18.96 -7.30
CA LEU A 55 1.22 -19.66 -6.30
C LEU A 55 2.68 -19.86 -6.71
N GLU A 56 2.93 -20.31 -7.94
CA GLU A 56 4.30 -20.49 -8.45
C GLU A 56 5.03 -19.15 -8.58
N TYR A 57 4.31 -18.11 -9.00
CA TYR A 57 4.85 -16.75 -9.04
C TYR A 57 5.23 -16.26 -7.64
N SER A 58 4.35 -16.44 -6.66
CA SER A 58 4.57 -16.06 -5.27
C SER A 58 5.83 -16.72 -4.69
N LYS A 59 5.93 -18.05 -4.79
CA LYS A 59 7.10 -18.84 -4.32
C LYS A 59 8.39 -18.36 -4.96
N ARG A 60 8.38 -18.11 -6.27
CA ARG A 60 9.54 -17.58 -7.00
C ARG A 60 9.90 -16.17 -6.52
N HIS A 61 8.91 -15.31 -6.33
CA HIS A 61 9.13 -13.94 -5.93
C HIS A 61 9.71 -13.85 -4.51
N LYS A 62 9.17 -14.61 -3.56
CA LYS A 62 9.69 -14.78 -2.19
C LYS A 62 11.17 -15.21 -2.18
N LYS A 63 11.54 -16.17 -3.05
CA LYS A 63 12.93 -16.61 -3.18
C LYS A 63 13.86 -15.52 -3.72
N VAL A 64 13.38 -14.73 -4.69
CA VAL A 64 14.14 -13.63 -5.30
C VAL A 64 14.35 -12.48 -4.31
N THR A 65 13.32 -12.06 -3.59
CA THR A 65 13.42 -11.00 -2.59
C THR A 65 14.31 -11.40 -1.42
N ARG A 66 14.23 -12.64 -0.94
CA ARG A 66 15.16 -13.18 0.07
C ARG A 66 16.63 -13.10 -0.37
N ARG A 67 16.91 -13.41 -1.65
CA ARG A 67 18.28 -13.29 -2.20
C ARG A 67 18.75 -11.84 -2.21
N LYS A 68 17.91 -10.90 -2.65
CA LYS A 68 18.24 -9.47 -2.65
C LYS A 68 18.59 -8.95 -1.26
N VAL A 69 17.92 -9.41 -0.21
CA VAL A 69 18.28 -9.08 1.18
C VAL A 69 19.68 -9.59 1.52
N LYS A 70 19.98 -10.87 1.21
CA LYS A 70 21.31 -11.44 1.42
C LYS A 70 22.39 -10.70 0.64
N ASP A 71 22.10 -10.32 -0.60
CA ASP A 71 23.05 -9.58 -1.44
C ASP A 71 23.36 -8.20 -0.84
N VAL A 72 22.37 -7.52 -0.25
CA VAL A 72 22.59 -6.24 0.44
C VAL A 72 23.46 -6.43 1.70
N ILE A 73 23.22 -7.49 2.48
CA ILE A 73 24.06 -7.83 3.65
C ILE A 73 25.49 -8.10 3.21
N ASN A 74 25.68 -8.99 2.24
CA ASN A 74 27.00 -9.43 1.79
C ASN A 74 27.83 -8.30 1.15
N ASN A 75 27.16 -7.31 0.55
CA ASN A 75 27.81 -6.18 -0.10
C ASN A 75 27.86 -4.91 0.77
N ASN A 76 27.62 -5.02 2.08
CA ASN A 76 27.60 -3.89 3.02
C ASN A 76 26.73 -2.71 2.54
N GLY A 77 25.54 -3.01 2.02
CA GLY A 77 24.63 -1.97 1.56
C GLY A 77 24.18 -1.06 2.69
N THR A 78 23.73 0.14 2.32
CA THR A 78 23.27 1.17 3.27
C THR A 78 22.06 0.70 4.10
N LYS A 79 21.85 1.29 5.28
CA LYS A 79 20.67 1.02 6.13
C LYS A 79 19.35 1.18 5.37
N GLN A 80 19.25 2.20 4.51
CA GLN A 80 18.08 2.45 3.67
C GLN A 80 17.89 1.35 2.62
N GLN A 81 18.96 0.93 1.92
CA GLN A 81 18.87 -0.17 0.97
C GLN A 81 18.44 -1.46 1.66
N PHE A 82 18.95 -1.71 2.85
CA PHE A 82 18.57 -2.84 3.67
C PHE A 82 17.09 -2.78 4.04
N GLY A 83 16.60 -1.68 4.62
CA GLY A 83 15.19 -1.50 5.00
C GLY A 83 14.21 -1.71 3.85
N VAL A 84 14.51 -1.16 2.66
CA VAL A 84 13.71 -1.36 1.45
C VAL A 84 13.68 -2.84 1.02
N LYS A 85 14.82 -3.54 1.00
CA LYS A 85 14.84 -4.97 0.62
C LYS A 85 14.19 -5.87 1.65
N CYS A 86 14.31 -5.52 2.92
CA CYS A 86 13.64 -6.23 4.00
C CYS A 86 12.12 -6.08 3.89
N THR A 87 11.65 -4.87 3.63
CA THR A 87 10.24 -4.58 3.37
C THR A 87 9.74 -5.35 2.13
N ASP A 88 10.49 -5.33 1.02
CA ASP A 88 10.16 -6.12 -0.18
C ASP A 88 9.99 -7.61 0.17
N PHE A 89 10.94 -8.19 0.91
CA PHE A 89 10.90 -9.60 1.29
C PHE A 89 9.71 -9.91 2.20
N ALA A 90 9.51 -9.13 3.25
CA ALA A 90 8.48 -9.36 4.25
C ALA A 90 7.06 -9.22 3.64
N VAL A 91 6.83 -8.24 2.75
CA VAL A 91 5.56 -8.16 1.99
C VAL A 91 5.39 -9.41 1.13
N THR A 92 6.39 -9.82 0.35
CA THR A 92 6.26 -11.02 -0.49
C THR A 92 6.03 -12.30 0.31
N TYR A 93 6.60 -12.39 1.51
CA TYR A 93 6.35 -13.49 2.42
C TYR A 93 4.90 -13.49 2.89
N ALA A 94 4.39 -12.34 3.37
CA ALA A 94 3.01 -12.22 3.82
C ALA A 94 2.01 -12.58 2.71
N ILE A 95 2.27 -12.13 1.48
CA ILE A 95 1.44 -12.50 0.32
C ILE A 95 1.51 -14.00 0.01
N ASP A 96 2.69 -14.61 0.11
CA ASP A 96 2.85 -16.06 -0.12
C ASP A 96 2.07 -16.88 0.89
N GLU A 97 2.12 -16.52 2.17
CA GLU A 97 1.35 -17.17 3.21
C GLU A 97 -0.17 -17.05 2.98
N LEU A 98 -0.63 -15.89 2.51
CA LEU A 98 -2.04 -15.70 2.14
C LEU A 98 -2.45 -16.61 0.97
N ILE A 99 -1.59 -16.77 -0.03
CA ILE A 99 -1.89 -17.60 -1.21
C ILE A 99 -1.81 -19.10 -0.89
N ASN A 100 -0.84 -19.54 -0.08
CA ASN A 100 -0.65 -20.95 0.25
C ASN A 100 -1.67 -21.44 1.29
N ASN A 101 -1.97 -20.62 2.31
CA ASN A 101 -2.59 -21.10 3.54
C ASN A 101 -4.01 -20.57 3.77
N LYS A 102 -4.59 -19.78 2.84
CA LYS A 102 -5.96 -19.29 2.93
C LYS A 102 -6.86 -19.85 1.82
N PRO A 103 -8.16 -20.06 2.09
CA PRO A 103 -9.14 -20.38 1.05
C PRO A 103 -9.18 -19.36 -0.08
N LYS A 104 -9.52 -19.79 -1.30
CA LYS A 104 -9.64 -18.89 -2.47
C LYS A 104 -10.63 -17.73 -2.25
N THR A 105 -11.69 -17.96 -1.48
CA THR A 105 -12.68 -16.94 -1.10
C THR A 105 -12.01 -15.79 -0.35
N ASP A 106 -11.15 -16.11 0.61
CA ASP A 106 -10.43 -15.13 1.43
C ASP A 106 -9.40 -14.37 0.61
N GLN A 107 -8.68 -15.09 -0.26
CA GLN A 107 -7.73 -14.49 -1.20
C GLN A 107 -8.42 -13.48 -2.11
N ASN A 108 -9.58 -13.83 -2.67
CA ASN A 108 -10.37 -12.96 -3.53
C ASN A 108 -10.89 -11.74 -2.75
N ALA A 109 -11.43 -11.94 -1.54
CA ALA A 109 -11.92 -10.84 -0.72
C ALA A 109 -10.81 -9.81 -0.41
N ILE A 110 -9.62 -10.26 0.02
CA ILE A 110 -8.46 -9.37 0.27
C ILE A 110 -8.07 -8.63 -1.01
N LYS A 111 -8.00 -9.35 -2.12
CA LYS A 111 -7.62 -8.79 -3.41
C LYS A 111 -8.61 -7.71 -3.87
N ASP A 112 -9.90 -7.99 -3.78
CA ASP A 112 -10.96 -7.09 -4.24
C ASP A 112 -10.98 -5.83 -3.37
N ALA A 113 -10.82 -5.97 -2.04
CA ALA A 113 -10.66 -4.85 -1.12
C ALA A 113 -9.49 -3.93 -1.50
N ILE A 114 -8.31 -4.51 -1.68
CA ILE A 114 -7.10 -3.77 -2.03
C ILE A 114 -7.30 -3.06 -3.37
N GLY A 115 -7.87 -3.76 -4.35
CA GLY A 115 -8.14 -3.21 -5.67
C GLY A 115 -9.09 -2.03 -5.61
N GLU A 116 -10.21 -2.17 -4.91
CA GLU A 116 -11.21 -1.10 -4.78
C GLU A 116 -10.68 0.12 -4.01
N ILE A 117 -9.91 -0.07 -2.94
CA ILE A 117 -9.33 1.04 -2.18
C ILE A 117 -8.32 1.80 -3.05
N ILE A 118 -7.46 1.08 -3.79
CA ILE A 118 -6.51 1.69 -4.72
C ILE A 118 -7.26 2.44 -5.84
N GLU A 119 -8.27 1.83 -6.44
CA GLU A 119 -9.09 2.47 -7.48
C GLU A 119 -9.75 3.74 -6.97
N THR A 120 -10.37 3.69 -5.79
CA THR A 120 -10.97 4.89 -5.17
C THR A 120 -9.91 5.96 -4.92
N PHE A 121 -8.76 5.63 -4.33
CA PHE A 121 -7.72 6.63 -4.08
C PHE A 121 -7.21 7.25 -5.39
N PHE A 122 -6.83 6.44 -6.38
CA PHE A 122 -6.21 6.93 -7.61
C PHE A 122 -7.20 7.49 -8.62
N GLU A 123 -8.22 6.72 -8.99
CA GLU A 123 -9.15 7.12 -10.05
C GLU A 123 -10.21 8.10 -9.51
N ASP A 124 -10.86 7.76 -8.39
CA ASP A 124 -11.99 8.57 -7.89
C ASP A 124 -11.57 9.87 -7.20
N CYS A 125 -10.36 9.90 -6.65
CA CYS A 125 -9.85 11.07 -5.94
C CYS A 125 -8.79 11.79 -6.74
N ILE A 126 -7.67 11.15 -7.07
CA ILE A 126 -6.57 11.87 -7.73
C ILE A 126 -6.97 12.28 -9.15
N VAL A 127 -7.29 11.32 -10.02
CA VAL A 127 -7.57 11.61 -11.44
C VAL A 127 -8.83 12.47 -11.61
N LYS A 128 -9.92 12.13 -10.94
CA LYS A 128 -11.18 12.90 -11.05
C LYS A 128 -11.06 14.30 -10.49
N GLU A 129 -10.42 14.53 -9.33
CA GLU A 129 -10.29 15.89 -8.80
C GLU A 129 -9.33 16.74 -9.64
N VAL A 130 -8.23 16.15 -10.15
CA VAL A 130 -7.33 16.80 -11.14
C VAL A 130 -8.08 17.20 -12.41
N THR A 131 -9.05 16.38 -12.85
CA THR A 131 -9.83 16.64 -14.08
C THR A 131 -10.99 17.62 -13.82
N ARG A 132 -11.59 17.60 -12.63
CA ARG A 132 -12.72 18.44 -12.24
C ARG A 132 -12.33 19.83 -11.76
N SER A 133 -11.09 20.04 -11.33
CA SER A 133 -10.67 21.36 -10.87
C SER A 133 -10.84 22.37 -12.00
N ASN A 134 -11.77 23.33 -11.83
CA ASN A 134 -12.05 24.38 -12.81
C ASN A 134 -10.80 25.19 -13.20
N LYS A 135 -9.76 25.17 -12.35
CA LYS A 135 -8.40 25.59 -12.68
C LYS A 135 -7.61 24.41 -13.22
N LYS A 136 -7.05 24.56 -14.42
CA LYS A 136 -6.05 23.64 -14.96
C LYS A 136 -4.83 23.70 -14.03
N LEU A 137 -4.52 22.57 -13.37
CA LEU A 137 -3.31 22.44 -12.57
C LEU A 137 -2.08 22.78 -13.41
N SER A 138 -1.17 23.56 -12.83
CA SER A 138 0.12 23.83 -13.43
C SER A 138 0.96 22.55 -13.49
N LYS A 139 1.95 22.53 -14.39
CA LYS A 139 2.91 21.40 -14.48
C LYS A 139 3.62 21.16 -13.13
N ASN A 140 3.91 22.23 -12.39
CA ASN A 140 4.54 22.13 -11.06
C ASN A 140 3.61 21.49 -10.03
N GLU A 141 2.31 21.80 -10.06
CA GLU A 141 1.35 21.19 -9.14
C GLU A 141 1.12 19.71 -9.46
N ILE A 142 1.06 19.34 -10.74
CA ILE A 142 1.00 17.93 -11.17
C ILE A 142 2.25 17.19 -10.68
N ASN A 143 3.44 17.72 -10.94
CA ASN A 143 4.70 17.11 -10.48
C ASN A 143 4.75 16.98 -8.94
N THR A 144 4.23 17.97 -8.22
CA THR A 144 4.19 17.95 -6.76
C THR A 144 3.22 16.88 -6.25
N LEU A 145 2.04 16.77 -6.86
CA LEU A 145 1.06 15.74 -6.53
C LEU A 145 1.61 14.33 -6.81
N GLU A 146 2.24 14.12 -7.97
CA GLU A 146 2.90 12.85 -8.31
C GLU A 146 4.00 12.50 -7.31
N ARG A 147 4.79 13.48 -6.90
CA ARG A 147 5.83 13.31 -5.87
C ARG A 147 5.22 12.92 -4.52
N ILE A 148 4.16 13.59 -4.08
CA ILE A 148 3.47 13.25 -2.82
C ILE A 148 2.95 11.81 -2.85
N ILE A 149 2.33 11.41 -3.96
CA ILE A 149 1.77 10.06 -4.08
C ILE A 149 2.87 8.99 -4.12
N ARG A 150 3.95 9.25 -4.87
CA ARG A 150 5.00 8.25 -5.14
C ARG A 150 6.09 8.21 -4.09
N GLU A 151 6.59 9.38 -3.72
CA GLU A 151 7.79 9.54 -2.88
C GLU A 151 7.43 9.70 -1.41
N GLU A 152 6.28 10.30 -1.09
CA GLU A 152 5.79 10.40 0.30
C GLU A 152 4.83 9.25 0.66
N HIS A 153 4.58 8.33 -0.28
CA HIS A 153 3.84 7.07 -0.09
C HIS A 153 2.57 7.24 0.76
N ILE A 154 1.81 8.30 0.48
CA ILE A 154 0.66 8.76 1.26
C ILE A 154 -0.36 7.67 1.61
N LEU A 155 -0.52 6.67 0.74
CA LEU A 155 -1.45 5.56 0.96
C LEU A 155 -1.07 4.71 2.18
N CYS A 156 0.23 4.51 2.46
CA CYS A 156 0.64 3.76 3.66
C CYS A 156 0.30 4.53 4.94
N VAL A 157 0.43 5.86 4.91
CA VAL A 157 0.11 6.74 6.03
C VAL A 157 -1.38 6.76 6.28
N ILE A 158 -2.21 6.90 5.23
CA ILE A 158 -3.66 6.84 5.34
C ILE A 158 -4.10 5.52 5.98
N CYS A 159 -3.57 4.38 5.51
CA CYS A 159 -3.92 3.07 6.07
C CYS A 159 -3.52 2.97 7.55
N ALA A 160 -2.31 3.39 7.92
CA ALA A 160 -1.82 3.34 9.29
C ALA A 160 -2.67 4.21 10.23
N LYS A 161 -2.89 5.48 9.86
CA LYS A 161 -3.68 6.42 10.65
C LYS A 161 -5.16 6.03 10.77
N PHE A 162 -5.73 5.47 9.70
CA PHE A 162 -7.08 4.92 9.79
C PHE A 162 -7.15 3.74 10.75
N LEU A 163 -6.19 2.80 10.69
CA LEU A 163 -6.15 1.63 11.57
C LEU A 163 -5.89 2.00 13.03
N GLU A 164 -5.06 3.01 13.29
CA GLU A 164 -4.82 3.60 14.61
C GLU A 164 -6.14 4.09 15.24
N ARG A 165 -6.97 4.79 14.46
CA ARG A 165 -8.23 5.40 14.92
C ARG A 165 -9.46 4.51 14.70
N LEU A 166 -9.28 3.26 14.29
CA LEU A 166 -10.39 2.39 13.88
C LEU A 166 -11.42 2.19 15.00
N SER A 167 -10.98 1.97 16.24
CA SER A 167 -11.88 1.80 17.38
C SER A 167 -12.73 3.04 17.65
N GLU A 168 -12.17 4.24 17.48
CA GLU A 168 -12.92 5.50 17.61
C GLU A 168 -13.94 5.63 16.49
N ILE A 169 -13.52 5.36 15.25
CA ILE A 169 -14.39 5.43 14.06
C ILE A 169 -15.57 4.46 14.18
N SER A 170 -15.33 3.22 14.63
CA SER A 170 -16.39 2.20 14.75
C SER A 170 -17.43 2.50 15.82
N ASN A 171 -17.11 3.34 16.82
CA ASN A 171 -18.02 3.69 17.92
C ASN A 171 -18.60 5.11 17.80
N ALA A 172 -18.19 5.86 16.78
CA ALA A 172 -18.55 7.26 16.61
C ALA A 172 -19.88 7.44 15.85
N ALA A 173 -20.60 8.51 16.18
CA ALA A 173 -21.66 9.03 15.32
C ALA A 173 -21.07 9.59 14.01
N SER A 174 -21.87 9.68 12.94
CA SER A 174 -21.42 10.08 11.60
C SER A 174 -20.68 11.43 11.57
N GLU A 175 -21.13 12.42 12.34
CA GLU A 175 -20.47 13.73 12.45
C GLU A 175 -19.08 13.65 13.11
N MET A 176 -18.89 12.74 14.05
CA MET A 176 -17.59 12.49 14.69
C MET A 176 -16.65 11.75 13.74
N VAL A 177 -17.15 10.81 12.93
CA VAL A 177 -16.37 10.13 11.89
C VAL A 177 -15.77 11.13 10.89
N ALA A 178 -16.56 12.12 10.45
CA ALA A 178 -16.07 13.16 9.55
C ALA A 178 -14.92 14.00 10.15
N LYS A 179 -14.99 14.28 11.47
CA LYS A 179 -13.90 14.97 12.21
C LYS A 179 -12.65 14.10 12.27
N ILE A 180 -12.79 12.81 12.55
CA ILE A 180 -11.66 11.87 12.56
C ILE A 180 -10.98 11.82 11.19
N TYR A 181 -11.74 11.83 10.08
CA TYR A 181 -11.14 11.89 8.74
C TYR A 181 -10.38 13.19 8.47
N ASP A 182 -10.85 14.32 9.01
CA ASP A 182 -10.12 15.59 8.94
C ASP A 182 -8.83 15.54 9.77
N GLU A 183 -8.84 14.92 10.95
CA GLU A 183 -7.62 14.72 11.75
C GLU A 183 -6.61 13.80 11.06
N ILE A 184 -7.07 12.73 10.39
CA ILE A 184 -6.22 11.87 9.56
C ILE A 184 -5.59 12.70 8.43
N TYR A 185 -6.36 13.59 7.80
CA TYR A 185 -5.84 14.48 6.77
C TYR A 185 -4.76 15.42 7.32
N GLU A 186 -4.98 16.05 8.47
CA GLU A 186 -3.97 16.93 9.09
C GLU A 186 -2.70 16.16 9.46
N ALA A 187 -2.83 14.95 9.99
CA ALA A 187 -1.69 14.07 10.26
C ALA A 187 -0.93 13.71 8.98
N VAL A 188 -1.64 13.41 7.90
CA VAL A 188 -1.05 13.16 6.58
C VAL A 188 -0.27 14.38 6.10
N ILE A 189 -0.85 15.59 6.13
CA ILE A 189 -0.17 16.83 5.71
C ILE A 189 1.05 17.13 6.59
N ALA A 190 0.98 16.86 7.89
CA ALA A 190 2.11 17.06 8.80
C ALA A 190 3.31 16.18 8.46
N LEU A 191 3.06 14.98 7.90
CA LEU A 191 4.08 14.01 7.52
C LEU A 191 4.67 14.22 6.13
N LEU A 192 4.11 15.13 5.32
CA LEU A 192 4.62 15.46 3.99
C LEU A 192 5.89 16.32 4.10
N GLY A 193 7.04 15.68 4.24
CA GLY A 193 8.32 16.34 4.48
C GLY A 193 8.83 17.16 3.29
N PHE A 194 9.06 16.53 2.12
CA PHE A 194 9.70 17.19 0.97
C PHE A 194 8.79 18.14 0.20
N SER A 195 7.50 18.11 0.50
CA SER A 195 6.47 18.78 -0.28
C SER A 195 5.82 19.96 0.45
N LYS A 196 5.98 20.11 1.78
CA LYS A 196 5.31 21.15 2.57
C LYS A 196 5.44 22.57 2.01
N ASN A 197 6.64 22.94 1.55
CA ASN A 197 6.91 24.29 1.02
C ASN A 197 6.33 24.53 -0.39
N ASN A 198 5.90 23.47 -1.09
CA ASN A 198 5.37 23.51 -2.46
C ASN A 198 3.91 23.06 -2.55
N ILE A 199 3.26 22.75 -1.43
CA ILE A 199 1.85 22.32 -1.40
C ILE A 199 0.95 23.56 -1.48
N THR A 200 0.40 23.81 -2.67
CA THR A 200 -0.61 24.84 -2.90
C THR A 200 -1.94 24.44 -2.25
N ASP A 201 -2.84 25.40 -2.04
CA ASP A 201 -4.17 25.10 -1.49
C ASP A 201 -4.98 24.17 -2.39
N ILE A 202 -4.75 24.20 -3.70
CA ILE A 202 -5.37 23.26 -4.65
C ILE A 202 -4.89 21.83 -4.36
N ILE A 203 -3.59 21.62 -4.14
CA ILE A 203 -3.04 20.32 -3.78
C ILE A 203 -3.59 19.85 -2.42
N LYS A 204 -3.68 20.75 -1.43
CA LYS A 204 -4.30 20.43 -0.12
C LYS A 204 -5.75 19.95 -0.30
N CYS A 205 -6.54 20.65 -1.11
CA CYS A 205 -7.92 20.26 -1.40
C CYS A 205 -8.00 18.86 -2.04
N ILE A 206 -7.14 18.57 -3.02
CA ILE A 206 -7.08 17.24 -3.66
C ILE A 206 -6.71 16.17 -2.64
N ILE A 207 -5.69 16.40 -1.82
CA ILE A 207 -5.25 15.45 -0.78
C ILE A 207 -6.34 15.23 0.25
N ARG A 208 -6.99 16.30 0.73
CA ARG A 208 -8.09 16.20 1.69
C ARG A 208 -9.26 15.38 1.14
N ALA A 209 -9.63 15.62 -0.12
CA ALA A 209 -10.66 14.84 -0.79
C ALA A 209 -10.26 13.36 -0.92
N ALA A 210 -9.00 13.09 -1.26
CA ALA A 210 -8.46 11.74 -1.36
C ALA A 210 -8.46 11.00 -0.02
N VAL A 211 -7.95 11.62 1.04
CA VAL A 211 -7.95 11.05 2.39
C VAL A 211 -9.38 10.71 2.83
N LYS A 212 -10.32 11.67 2.72
CA LYS A 212 -11.70 11.46 3.15
C LYS A 212 -12.39 10.32 2.40
N LYS A 213 -12.33 10.32 1.07
CA LYS A 213 -12.98 9.29 0.25
C LYS A 213 -12.34 7.91 0.47
N THR A 214 -11.02 7.84 0.61
CA THR A 214 -10.33 6.58 0.90
C THR A 214 -10.67 6.06 2.29
N CYS A 215 -10.70 6.92 3.32
CA CYS A 215 -11.13 6.52 4.66
C CYS A 215 -12.58 6.03 4.66
N GLN A 216 -13.48 6.74 3.98
CA GLN A 216 -14.88 6.31 3.82
C GLN A 216 -14.96 4.94 3.15
N LYS A 217 -14.23 4.73 2.04
CA LYS A 217 -14.21 3.46 1.33
C LYS A 217 -13.71 2.31 2.20
N ILE A 218 -12.66 2.56 2.99
CA ILE A 218 -12.15 1.60 3.96
C ILE A 218 -13.21 1.28 5.02
N PHE A 219 -13.88 2.30 5.56
CA PHE A 219 -14.93 2.14 6.56
C PHE A 219 -16.14 1.35 6.03
N ASP A 220 -16.64 1.69 4.84
CA ASP A 220 -17.74 0.98 4.18
C ASP A 220 -17.40 -0.50 3.97
N TYR A 221 -16.15 -0.77 3.59
CA TYR A 221 -15.65 -2.13 3.45
C TYR A 221 -15.65 -2.87 4.79
N LEU A 222 -15.23 -2.23 5.88
CA LEU A 222 -15.24 -2.81 7.23
C LEU A 222 -16.65 -3.01 7.82
N ILE A 223 -17.64 -2.17 7.46
CA ILE A 223 -19.03 -2.38 7.89
C ILE A 223 -19.65 -3.55 7.14
N THR A 224 -19.51 -3.58 5.80
CA THR A 224 -20.02 -4.67 4.95
C THR A 224 -19.42 -6.02 5.34
N ALA A 225 -18.20 -5.98 5.85
CA ALA A 225 -17.48 -7.09 6.45
C ALA A 225 -18.02 -7.54 7.82
N ALA A 226 -18.35 -6.59 8.70
CA ALA A 226 -18.86 -6.89 10.03
C ALA A 226 -20.22 -7.60 9.96
N THR A 227 -21.07 -7.22 9.01
CA THR A 227 -22.34 -7.90 8.73
C THR A 227 -22.17 -9.30 8.13
N SER A 228 -21.01 -9.59 7.53
CA SER A 228 -20.66 -10.93 7.02
C SER A 228 -19.75 -11.75 7.96
N GLY A 229 -19.39 -11.21 9.13
CA GLY A 229 -18.64 -11.91 10.19
C GLY A 229 -17.16 -12.20 9.90
N SER A 230 -16.54 -11.56 8.90
CA SER A 230 -15.21 -11.95 8.43
C SER A 230 -14.07 -11.00 8.89
N PRO A 231 -13.05 -11.50 9.65
CA PRO A 231 -11.88 -10.71 10.06
C PRO A 231 -10.87 -10.44 8.93
N ILE A 232 -11.18 -10.88 7.71
CA ILE A 232 -10.35 -10.74 6.50
C ILE A 232 -10.15 -9.28 6.11
N ASN A 233 -11.07 -8.41 6.52
CA ASN A 233 -11.20 -7.07 5.97
C ASN A 233 -10.25 -6.07 6.59
N LYS A 234 -9.96 -6.23 7.89
CA LYS A 234 -8.86 -5.51 8.55
C LYS A 234 -7.50 -5.90 7.97
N LYS A 235 -7.32 -7.18 7.62
CA LYS A 235 -6.07 -7.69 7.02
C LYS A 235 -5.80 -7.07 5.65
N ALA A 236 -6.82 -6.86 4.84
CA ALA A 236 -6.66 -6.21 3.55
C ALA A 236 -6.06 -4.79 3.66
N ILE A 237 -6.55 -3.99 4.62
CA ILE A 237 -6.05 -2.64 4.87
C ILE A 237 -4.60 -2.68 5.39
N GLN A 238 -4.31 -3.62 6.28
CA GLN A 238 -2.96 -3.85 6.82
C GLN A 238 -1.98 -4.23 5.71
N ILE A 239 -2.36 -5.15 4.82
CA ILE A 239 -1.55 -5.53 3.65
C ILE A 239 -1.35 -4.34 2.72
N LEU A 240 -2.41 -3.56 2.45
CA LEU A 240 -2.33 -2.36 1.62
C LEU A 240 -1.34 -1.34 2.18
N GLY A 241 -1.43 -1.04 3.47
CA GLY A 241 -0.50 -0.15 4.16
C GLY A 241 0.94 -0.66 4.09
N PHE A 242 1.13 -1.96 4.33
CA PHE A 242 2.43 -2.61 4.30
C PHE A 242 3.07 -2.60 2.90
N MET A 243 2.33 -3.04 1.87
CA MET A 243 2.86 -3.09 0.51
C MET A 243 3.18 -1.70 -0.04
N SER A 244 2.44 -0.67 0.38
CA SER A 244 2.59 0.71 -0.10
C SER A 244 3.81 1.43 0.49
N CYS A 245 4.24 1.07 1.70
CA CYS A 245 5.36 1.71 2.39
C CYS A 245 6.72 1.20 1.84
N PRO A 246 7.61 2.05 1.28
CA PRO A 246 8.85 1.58 0.67
C PRO A 246 9.83 0.98 1.69
N ASP A 247 9.88 1.52 2.90
CA ASP A 247 10.74 1.08 4.00
C ASP A 247 9.99 1.24 5.34
N VAL A 248 9.45 0.14 5.85
CA VAL A 248 8.69 0.14 7.10
C VAL A 248 9.55 0.55 8.30
N SER A 249 10.87 0.32 8.25
CA SER A 249 11.78 0.66 9.36
C SER A 249 11.84 2.16 9.67
N GLN A 250 11.43 2.99 8.70
CA GLN A 250 11.40 4.44 8.85
C GLN A 250 10.01 4.97 9.21
N HIS A 251 8.99 4.10 9.25
CA HIS A 251 7.58 4.44 9.36
C HIS A 251 6.94 3.68 10.51
N GLN A 252 7.16 4.17 11.74
CA GLN A 252 6.72 3.50 12.97
C GLN A 252 5.21 3.22 12.99
N ASP A 253 4.38 4.17 12.56
CA ASP A 253 2.92 3.98 12.51
C ASP A 253 2.50 2.84 11.58
N VAL A 254 3.22 2.67 10.46
CA VAL A 254 2.99 1.56 9.53
C VAL A 254 3.42 0.24 10.17
N GLU A 255 4.57 0.23 10.83
CA GLU A 255 5.03 -0.95 11.57
C GLU A 255 3.99 -1.37 12.62
N GLU A 256 3.54 -0.43 13.45
CA GLU A 256 2.65 -0.69 14.58
C GLU A 256 1.25 -1.13 14.15
N HIS A 257 0.65 -0.42 13.18
CA HIS A 257 -0.76 -0.64 12.86
C HIS A 257 -0.99 -1.53 11.64
N CYS A 258 -0.04 -1.56 10.70
CA CYS A 258 -0.15 -2.37 9.48
C CYS A 258 0.64 -3.69 9.59
N VAL A 259 1.82 -3.72 10.21
CA VAL A 259 2.72 -4.88 10.15
C VAL A 259 2.62 -5.78 11.37
N LYS A 260 2.87 -5.28 12.59
CA LYS A 260 2.85 -6.10 13.83
C LYS A 260 1.60 -6.95 13.99
N PRO A 261 0.37 -6.45 13.69
CA PRO A 261 -0.80 -7.29 13.79
C PRO A 261 -0.78 -8.46 12.79
N LEU A 262 -0.19 -8.30 11.60
CA LEU A 262 -0.04 -9.37 10.62
C LEU A 262 0.98 -10.43 11.08
N VAL A 263 2.04 -10.02 11.77
CA VAL A 263 3.07 -10.93 12.31
C VAL A 263 2.43 -11.98 13.22
N ASN A 264 1.56 -11.54 14.14
CA ASN A 264 0.83 -12.44 15.04
C ASN A 264 -0.07 -13.48 14.34
N TYR A 265 -0.36 -13.31 13.04
CA TYR A 265 -1.23 -14.20 12.26
C TYR A 265 -0.54 -14.95 11.11
N ILE A 266 0.65 -14.50 10.68
CA ILE A 266 1.26 -14.89 9.39
C ILE A 266 2.71 -15.37 9.56
N VAL A 267 3.34 -15.12 10.72
CA VAL A 267 4.76 -15.36 10.92
C VAL A 267 4.99 -16.56 11.85
N PRO A 268 5.63 -17.64 11.36
CA PRO A 268 6.34 -18.59 12.21
C PRO A 268 7.55 -17.91 12.87
N ASP A 269 8.02 -18.43 14.00
CA ASP A 269 9.09 -17.87 14.85
C ASP A 269 10.30 -17.29 14.09
N ASP A 270 10.65 -17.85 12.93
CA ASP A 270 11.72 -17.40 12.01
C ASP A 270 11.65 -15.92 11.56
N LEU A 271 10.46 -15.32 11.36
CA LEU A 271 10.37 -13.87 11.01
C LEU A 271 10.27 -13.01 12.27
N ASN A 272 9.85 -13.57 13.40
CA ASN A 272 9.66 -12.86 14.67
C ASN A 272 11.02 -12.56 15.32
N GLU A 273 11.94 -13.53 15.29
CA GLU A 273 13.36 -13.33 15.61
C GLU A 273 13.99 -12.28 14.67
N TRP A 274 13.58 -12.24 13.41
CA TRP A 274 14.13 -11.33 12.41
C TRP A 274 13.60 -9.89 12.50
N ILE A 275 12.33 -9.69 12.83
CA ILE A 275 11.75 -8.37 13.17
C ILE A 275 12.38 -7.84 14.46
N SER A 276 12.57 -8.71 15.45
CA SER A 276 13.17 -8.36 16.73
C SER A 276 14.65 -7.99 16.62
N ASN A 277 15.39 -8.62 15.68
CA ASN A 277 16.83 -8.41 15.49
C ASN A 277 17.19 -7.47 14.32
N GLY A 278 16.27 -7.24 13.38
CA GLY A 278 16.56 -6.64 12.07
C GLY A 278 16.18 -5.17 11.91
N PHE A 279 15.43 -4.58 12.84
CA PHE A 279 15.27 -3.13 12.94
C PHE A 279 16.33 -2.59 13.89
N PRO A 280 17.40 -1.94 13.40
CA PRO A 280 18.36 -1.31 14.29
C PRO A 280 17.59 -0.23 15.04
N LYS A 281 17.44 -0.40 16.36
CA LYS A 281 16.96 0.65 17.26
C LYS A 281 17.65 1.93 16.85
N ALA A 282 16.89 3.00 16.67
CA ALA A 282 17.46 4.32 16.46
C ALA A 282 18.47 4.55 17.57
N THR A 283 19.76 4.58 17.24
CA THR A 283 20.76 5.15 18.13
C THR A 283 20.43 6.62 18.16
N VAL A 284 19.71 7.02 19.22
CA VAL A 284 19.53 8.42 19.57
C VAL A 284 20.94 9.03 19.68
N PRO A 285 21.20 10.20 19.06
CA PRO A 285 22.48 10.90 19.22
C PRO A 285 22.84 11.15 20.69
#